data_AF-A0A317PJB0-F1
#
_entry.id   AF-A0A317PJB0-F1
#
_cell.length_a   1.000
_cell.length_b   1.000
_cell.length_c   1.000
_cell.angle_alpha   90.00
_cell.angle_beta   90.00
_cell.angle_gamma   90.00
#
_symmetry.space_group_name_H-M   'P 1'
#
loop_
_entity.id
_entity.type
_entity.pdbx_description
1 polymer ?
#
loop_
_entity_poly.entity_id
_entity_poly.type
_entity_poly.pdbx_seq_one_letter_code
_entity_poly.pdbx_strand_id
1 'polypeptide(L)'
;MAQRMKPARLEQLAVDMKEYLSADGERRSTLAFSLLSNYPALKIAVGPDFAAALATMNGADTDAALKSHGLHVDTESKRLLDLQMALLMGEAHRGLEARRSGDYSPVQALESAPNFEAAIPRDSSGFAGERLTFEFLLHHKAKTTSIRPKTVTDNRSYLRKFATFLGHDDARRVTKADVRRWRDRLMQTKLSPKTITDRYLSSVRAVLSHGVKEFDLPFNAASGIVDNRAPAVPTGSKGYSEEQAVQILSATFNGSSKALSVPHKRASFWVPWLLAYTGLRVTEITQLQGKRLRQEDGIPHLFITPEDGGTKSGKAWVVGIHRHLIDLGFLRMVQGVGEGPLFYEPYPEGTDLATIPGRSRASATGDRVVNWITKELGIMAPLGRPNHAWRHLFTTRSRLCGMDKEARDFMLGSRSGTDAREGYGDWPPVVLDAEINKQQCFEVEDTGWRP
;
A
#
# COMPACT_ATOMS: atom_id res chain seq x y z
N MET A 1 36.50 4.05 -24.50
CA MET A 1 36.36 3.80 -25.96
C MET A 1 37.72 3.75 -26.65
N ALA A 2 38.57 4.78 -26.50
CA ALA A 2 39.91 4.84 -27.10
C ALA A 2 40.84 3.66 -26.72
N GLN A 3 40.87 3.24 -25.45
CA GLN A 3 41.75 2.14 -25.00
C GLN A 3 41.46 0.77 -25.62
N ARG A 4 40.35 0.59 -26.35
CA ARG A 4 39.95 -0.67 -27.02
C ARG A 4 39.88 -0.58 -28.54
N MET A 5 40.19 0.57 -29.13
CA MET A 5 40.16 0.76 -30.59
C MET A 5 41.56 0.59 -31.18
N LYS A 6 41.65 -0.06 -32.35
CA LYS A 6 42.92 -0.15 -33.10
C LYS A 6 43.40 1.26 -33.47
N PRO A 7 44.72 1.56 -33.42
CA PRO A 7 45.27 2.90 -33.62
C PRO A 7 44.77 3.63 -34.89
N ALA A 8 44.73 2.95 -36.03
CA ALA A 8 44.22 3.51 -37.29
C ALA A 8 42.74 3.93 -37.22
N ARG A 9 41.92 3.23 -36.43
CA ARG A 9 40.49 3.56 -36.26
C ARG A 9 40.28 4.74 -35.30
N LEU A 10 41.24 4.99 -34.42
CA LEU A 10 41.27 6.16 -33.53
C LEU A 10 41.67 7.43 -34.28
N GLU A 11 42.66 7.32 -35.17
CA GLU A 11 43.06 8.42 -36.05
C GLU A 11 41.92 8.83 -36.98
N GLN A 12 41.22 7.85 -37.59
CA GLN A 12 40.06 8.15 -38.43
C GLN A 12 38.92 8.81 -37.63
N LEU A 13 38.63 8.33 -36.42
CA LEU A 13 37.63 8.96 -35.55
C LEU A 13 38.01 10.41 -35.20
N ALA A 14 39.29 10.69 -34.95
CA ALA A 14 39.76 12.05 -34.67
C ALA A 14 39.60 12.98 -35.88
N VAL A 15 39.85 12.48 -37.09
CA VAL A 15 39.61 13.21 -38.35
C VAL A 15 38.12 13.48 -38.53
N ASP A 16 37.27 12.46 -38.40
CA ASP A 16 35.82 12.57 -38.57
C ASP A 16 35.20 13.54 -37.54
N MET A 17 35.66 13.49 -36.28
CA MET A 17 35.22 14.41 -35.22
C MET A 17 35.68 15.84 -35.47
N LYS A 18 36.91 16.04 -35.98
CA LYS A 18 37.44 17.37 -36.28
C LYS A 18 36.69 18.01 -37.46
N GLU A 19 36.34 17.22 -38.48
CA GLU A 19 35.52 17.67 -39.60
C GLU A 19 34.10 18.04 -39.11
N TYR A 20 33.49 17.20 -38.27
CA TYR A 20 32.18 17.47 -37.69
C TYR A 20 32.13 18.72 -36.81
N LEU A 21 33.12 18.92 -35.93
CA LEU A 21 33.17 20.06 -35.02
C LEU A 21 33.45 21.39 -35.74
N SER A 22 34.08 21.32 -36.92
CA SER A 22 34.43 22.50 -37.72
C SER A 22 33.37 22.85 -38.78
N ALA A 23 32.37 21.98 -38.98
CA ALA A 23 31.30 22.18 -39.94
C ALA A 23 30.14 22.99 -39.35
N ASP A 24 29.45 23.75 -40.19
CA ASP A 24 28.25 24.51 -39.87
C ASP A 24 27.04 24.02 -40.69
N GLY A 25 25.85 24.43 -40.23
CA GLY A 25 24.58 24.21 -40.91
C GLY A 25 24.34 22.77 -41.39
N GLU A 26 24.01 22.64 -42.67
CA GLU A 26 23.63 21.38 -43.34
C GLU A 26 24.78 20.35 -43.35
N ARG A 27 26.03 20.81 -43.53
CA ARG A 27 27.20 19.93 -43.59
C ARG A 27 27.43 19.23 -42.25
N ARG A 28 27.19 19.93 -41.13
CA ARG A 28 27.29 19.36 -39.79
C ARG A 28 26.25 18.25 -39.57
N SER A 29 25.03 18.45 -40.04
CA SER A 29 23.94 17.46 -39.93
C SER A 29 24.23 16.17 -40.70
N THR A 30 24.79 16.26 -41.91
CA THR A 30 25.21 15.07 -42.68
C THR A 30 26.35 14.32 -41.99
N LEU A 31 27.33 15.05 -41.44
CA LEU A 31 28.45 14.46 -40.72
C LEU A 31 28.02 13.79 -39.41
N ALA A 32 27.02 14.32 -38.70
CA ALA A 32 26.43 13.68 -37.50
C ALA A 32 25.87 12.29 -37.80
N PHE A 33 25.14 12.14 -38.91
CA PHE A 33 24.57 10.86 -39.32
C PHE A 33 25.66 9.83 -39.67
N SER A 34 26.71 10.27 -40.37
CA SER A 34 27.89 9.46 -40.68
C SER A 34 28.62 9.01 -39.41
N LEU A 35 28.80 9.92 -38.44
CA LEU A 35 29.46 9.64 -37.16
C LEU A 35 28.70 8.62 -36.31
N LEU A 36 27.38 8.73 -36.23
CA LEU A 36 26.55 7.80 -35.44
C LEU A 36 26.48 6.41 -36.09
N SER A 37 26.49 6.34 -37.42
CA SER A 37 26.51 5.07 -38.16
C SER A 37 27.85 4.35 -38.02
N ASN A 38 28.95 5.08 -38.09
CA ASN A 38 30.31 4.52 -38.04
C ASN A 38 30.79 4.22 -36.60
N TYR A 39 30.24 4.92 -35.59
CA TYR A 39 30.64 4.81 -34.19
C TYR A 39 29.42 4.74 -33.22
N PRO A 40 28.70 3.60 -33.17
CA PRO A 40 27.47 3.46 -32.36
C PRO A 40 27.65 3.71 -30.85
N ALA A 41 28.88 3.58 -30.35
CA ALA A 41 29.22 3.85 -28.95
C ALA A 41 29.16 5.34 -28.57
N LEU A 42 29.14 6.27 -29.54
CA LEU A 42 28.95 7.70 -29.30
C LEU A 42 27.48 8.10 -29.11
N LYS A 43 26.54 7.16 -29.26
CA LYS A 43 25.09 7.37 -29.11
C LYS A 43 24.70 8.03 -27.78
N ILE A 44 25.42 7.73 -26.69
CA ILE A 44 25.17 8.33 -25.36
C ILE A 44 25.61 9.80 -25.32
N ALA A 45 26.70 10.16 -26.01
CA ALA A 45 27.28 11.51 -25.96
C ALA A 45 26.62 12.48 -26.95
N VAL A 46 26.19 12.00 -28.13
CA VAL A 46 25.69 12.85 -29.22
C VAL A 46 24.17 12.72 -29.41
N GLY A 47 23.56 11.66 -28.87
CA GLY A 47 22.14 11.36 -29.02
C GLY A 47 21.19 12.50 -28.57
N PRO A 48 21.42 13.15 -27.42
CA PRO A 48 20.56 14.26 -26.98
C PRO A 48 20.58 15.46 -27.93
N ASP A 49 21.78 15.89 -28.38
CA ASP A 49 21.93 17.03 -29.29
C ASP A 49 21.37 16.71 -30.68
N PHE A 50 21.56 15.48 -31.15
CA PHE A 50 20.98 15.01 -32.42
C PHE A 50 19.46 14.95 -32.37
N ALA A 51 18.88 14.48 -31.26
CA ALA A 51 17.42 14.48 -31.09
C ALA A 51 16.85 15.90 -31.02
N ALA A 52 17.56 16.84 -30.37
CA ALA A 52 17.16 18.25 -30.35
C ALA A 52 17.24 18.90 -31.75
N ALA A 53 18.26 18.57 -32.54
CA ALA A 53 18.38 19.03 -33.92
C ALA A 53 17.23 18.51 -34.79
N LEU A 54 16.89 17.23 -34.71
CA LEU A 54 15.75 16.64 -35.45
C LEU A 54 14.42 17.30 -35.08
N ALA A 55 14.18 17.54 -33.79
CA ALA A 55 13.00 18.26 -33.32
C ALA A 55 12.95 19.71 -33.81
N THR A 56 14.11 20.38 -33.93
CA THR A 56 14.20 21.74 -34.48
C THR A 56 13.90 21.76 -35.98
N MET A 57 14.35 20.75 -36.72
CA MET A 57 14.16 20.67 -38.17
C MET A 57 12.71 20.36 -38.56
N ASN A 58 12.11 19.32 -37.97
CA ASN A 58 10.82 18.79 -38.43
C ASN A 58 9.82 18.50 -37.29
N GLY A 59 10.13 18.92 -36.07
CA GLY A 59 9.33 18.58 -34.89
C GLY A 59 7.93 19.18 -34.93
N ALA A 60 7.80 20.43 -35.40
CA ALA A 60 6.52 21.13 -35.53
C ALA A 60 5.59 20.47 -36.55
N ASP A 61 6.13 20.04 -37.70
CA ASP A 61 5.36 19.35 -38.74
C ASP A 61 4.93 17.95 -38.27
N THR A 62 5.82 17.26 -37.55
CA THR A 62 5.49 15.97 -36.93
C THR A 62 4.40 16.13 -35.87
N ASP A 63 4.45 17.18 -35.04
CA ASP A 63 3.39 17.48 -34.05
C ASP A 63 2.05 17.83 -34.72
N ALA A 64 2.09 18.60 -35.81
CA ALA A 64 0.90 18.94 -36.59
C ALA A 64 0.26 17.69 -37.20
N ALA A 65 1.06 16.79 -37.79
CA ALA A 65 0.59 15.52 -38.35
C ALA A 65 0.02 14.58 -37.28
N LEU A 66 0.69 14.44 -36.13
CA LEU A 66 0.16 13.67 -35.01
C LEU A 66 -1.18 14.21 -34.53
N LYS A 67 -1.31 15.54 -34.43
CA LYS A 67 -2.56 16.21 -34.02
C LYS A 67 -3.68 16.03 -35.04
N SER A 68 -3.41 16.16 -36.35
CA SER A 68 -4.43 15.96 -37.38
C SER A 68 -4.97 14.53 -37.40
N HIS A 69 -4.15 13.57 -36.95
CA HIS A 69 -4.54 12.16 -36.81
C HIS A 69 -4.99 11.76 -35.39
N GLY A 70 -5.07 12.71 -34.44
CA GLY A 70 -5.52 12.46 -33.07
C GLY A 70 -4.59 11.57 -32.23
N LEU A 71 -3.33 11.43 -32.64
CA LEU A 71 -2.35 10.54 -32.01
C LEU A 71 -1.62 11.24 -30.84
N HIS A 72 -1.45 10.49 -29.75
CA HIS A 72 -0.57 10.86 -28.65
C HIS A 72 0.53 9.79 -28.53
N VAL A 73 1.78 10.18 -28.75
CA VAL A 73 2.93 9.27 -28.72
C VAL A 73 3.86 9.63 -27.56
N ASP A 74 4.59 8.65 -27.04
CA ASP A 74 5.63 8.89 -26.05
C ASP A 74 6.86 9.58 -26.66
N THR A 75 7.76 10.07 -25.80
CA THR A 75 8.94 10.83 -26.21
C THR A 75 9.93 10.03 -27.06
N GLU A 76 10.05 8.72 -26.85
CA GLU A 76 10.95 7.86 -27.64
C GLU A 76 10.38 7.66 -29.04
N SER A 77 9.09 7.31 -29.14
CA SER A 77 8.37 7.19 -30.40
C SER A 77 8.41 8.49 -31.21
N LYS A 78 8.26 9.65 -30.54
CA LYS A 78 8.35 10.97 -31.20
C LYS A 78 9.73 11.21 -31.84
N ARG A 79 10.82 10.85 -31.15
CA ARG A 79 12.18 11.03 -31.69
C ARG A 79 12.43 10.16 -32.93
N LEU A 80 11.87 8.96 -32.96
CA LEU A 80 11.96 8.08 -34.13
C LEU A 80 11.15 8.62 -35.31
N LEU A 81 9.97 9.19 -35.06
CA LEU A 81 9.17 9.86 -36.08
C LEU A 81 9.89 11.09 -36.66
N ASP A 82 10.49 11.93 -35.80
CA ASP A 82 11.26 13.10 -36.24
C ASP A 82 12.46 12.70 -37.13
N LEU A 83 13.11 11.58 -36.81
CA LEU A 83 14.18 11.02 -37.64
C LEU A 83 13.66 10.54 -39.01
N GLN A 84 12.56 9.79 -39.05
CA GLN A 84 11.98 9.31 -40.31
C GLN A 84 11.50 10.47 -41.20
N MET A 85 10.89 11.49 -40.58
CA MET A 85 10.50 12.71 -41.29
C MET A 85 11.71 13.41 -41.92
N ALA A 86 12.82 13.52 -41.19
CA ALA A 86 14.05 14.11 -41.72
C ALA A 86 14.62 13.34 -42.93
N LEU A 87 14.56 12.01 -42.90
CA LEU A 87 15.02 11.17 -44.01
C LEU A 87 14.15 11.37 -45.26
N LEU A 88 12.83 11.35 -45.11
CA LEU A 88 11.89 11.54 -46.22
C LEU A 88 11.96 12.96 -46.80
N MET A 89 12.09 13.98 -45.96
CA MET A 89 12.32 15.36 -46.43
C MET A 89 13.63 15.51 -47.20
N GLY A 90 14.68 14.78 -46.79
CA GLY A 90 15.92 14.71 -47.55
C GLY A 90 15.76 14.12 -48.95
N GLU A 91 14.94 13.07 -49.10
CA GLU A 91 14.60 12.50 -50.42
C GLU A 91 13.76 13.48 -51.26
N ALA A 92 12.79 14.15 -50.64
CA ALA A 92 11.99 15.18 -51.30
C ALA A 92 12.87 16.31 -51.86
N HIS A 93 13.84 16.77 -51.07
CA HIS A 93 14.77 17.81 -51.49
C HIS A 93 15.64 17.37 -52.67
N ARG A 94 16.18 16.14 -52.64
CA ARG A 94 16.92 15.56 -53.78
C ARG A 94 16.10 15.52 -55.06
N GLY A 95 14.83 15.13 -54.95
CA GLY A 95 13.91 15.16 -56.09
C GLY A 95 13.68 16.56 -56.66
N LEU A 96 13.56 17.57 -55.79
CA LEU A 96 13.43 18.97 -56.22
C LEU A 96 14.68 19.48 -56.94
N GLU A 97 15.87 19.10 -56.48
CA GLU A 97 17.12 19.44 -57.16
C GLU A 97 17.26 18.72 -58.52
N ALA A 98 16.92 17.43 -58.60
CA ALA A 98 16.96 16.66 -59.85
C ALA A 98 16.06 17.26 -60.95
N ARG A 99 14.93 17.86 -60.55
CA ARG A 99 14.04 18.59 -61.46
C ARG A 99 14.68 19.82 -62.09
N ARG A 100 15.64 20.47 -61.42
CA ARG A 100 16.40 21.58 -62.01
C ARG A 100 17.31 21.11 -63.14
N SER A 101 17.74 19.86 -63.11
CA SER A 101 18.45 19.19 -64.21
C SER A 101 17.54 18.51 -65.23
N GLY A 102 16.22 18.72 -65.15
CA GLY A 102 15.24 18.19 -66.10
C GLY A 102 14.75 16.76 -65.82
N ASP A 103 15.14 16.14 -64.70
CA ASP A 103 14.61 14.84 -64.27
C ASP A 103 13.37 15.04 -63.40
N TYR A 104 12.22 14.71 -63.97
CA TYR A 104 10.91 14.79 -63.32
C TYR A 104 10.39 13.43 -62.87
N SER A 105 11.26 12.42 -62.80
CA SER A 105 10.89 11.09 -62.32
C SER A 105 10.35 11.15 -60.87
N PRO A 106 9.44 10.24 -60.48
CA PRO A 106 8.92 10.19 -59.12
C PRO A 106 10.03 9.93 -58.09
N VAL A 107 9.89 10.52 -56.91
CA VAL A 107 10.79 10.22 -55.78
C VAL A 107 10.31 8.92 -55.14
N GLN A 108 10.91 7.80 -55.55
CA GLN A 108 10.45 6.46 -55.19
C GLN A 108 10.26 6.25 -53.67
N ALA A 109 11.10 6.87 -52.83
CA ALA A 109 11.00 6.77 -51.38
C ALA A 109 9.72 7.41 -50.81
N LEU A 110 9.21 8.48 -51.46
CA LEU A 110 7.94 9.11 -51.08
C LEU A 110 6.75 8.33 -51.64
N GLU A 111 6.85 7.85 -52.89
CA GLU A 111 5.80 7.03 -53.53
C GLU A 111 5.62 5.68 -52.81
N SER A 112 6.69 5.15 -52.24
CA SER A 112 6.67 3.89 -51.49
C SER A 112 6.32 4.09 -50.02
N ALA A 113 6.09 5.32 -49.56
CA ALA A 113 5.69 5.58 -48.19
C ALA A 113 4.29 4.97 -47.95
N PRO A 114 4.12 4.12 -46.92
CA PRO A 114 2.84 3.49 -46.67
C PRO A 114 1.79 4.56 -46.34
N ASN A 115 0.58 4.39 -46.86
CA ASN A 115 -0.55 5.19 -46.41
C ASN A 115 -0.71 5.05 -44.91
N PHE A 116 -0.89 6.17 -44.21
CA PHE A 116 -1.21 6.14 -42.80
C PHE A 116 -2.64 5.64 -42.61
N GLU A 117 -2.79 4.34 -42.40
CA GLU A 117 -3.98 3.76 -41.85
C GLU A 117 -3.91 3.91 -40.34
N ALA A 118 -4.68 4.87 -39.79
CA ALA A 118 -4.95 4.85 -38.36
C ALA A 118 -5.48 3.45 -38.06
N ALA A 119 -4.75 2.69 -37.25
CA ALA A 119 -5.35 1.54 -36.64
C ALA A 119 -6.52 2.09 -35.83
N ILE A 120 -7.73 2.06 -36.40
CA ILE A 120 -8.94 1.90 -35.60
C ILE A 120 -8.51 0.79 -34.66
N PRO A 121 -8.39 1.03 -33.34
CA PRO A 121 -7.88 0.03 -32.43
C PRO A 121 -8.66 -1.21 -32.80
N ARG A 122 -7.95 -2.19 -33.39
CA ARG A 122 -8.60 -3.37 -33.94
C ARG A 122 -9.47 -3.81 -32.81
N ASP A 123 -10.77 -3.75 -33.04
CA ASP A 123 -11.76 -4.20 -32.10
C ASP A 123 -11.18 -5.50 -31.58
N SER A 124 -10.88 -5.55 -30.28
CA SER A 124 -10.01 -6.56 -29.67
C SER A 124 -10.69 -7.92 -29.73
N SER A 125 -10.79 -8.43 -30.95
CA SER A 125 -11.50 -9.60 -31.43
C SER A 125 -10.53 -10.78 -31.52
N GLY A 126 -9.27 -10.57 -31.09
CA GLY A 126 -8.38 -11.63 -30.61
C GLY A 126 -8.63 -12.05 -29.15
N PHE A 127 -9.51 -11.35 -28.41
CA PHE A 127 -10.00 -11.78 -27.10
C PHE A 127 -11.54 -11.67 -27.06
N ALA A 128 -12.21 -12.38 -27.95
CA ALA A 128 -13.56 -12.82 -27.64
C ALA A 128 -13.47 -13.82 -26.48
N GLY A 129 -13.70 -13.38 -25.24
CA GLY A 129 -13.73 -14.32 -24.12
C GLY A 129 -14.04 -13.78 -22.73
N GLU A 130 -13.26 -12.82 -22.21
CA GLU A 130 -13.49 -12.33 -20.84
C GLU A 130 -13.37 -10.81 -20.78
N ARG A 131 -14.46 -10.14 -20.38
CA ARG A 131 -14.42 -8.73 -19.97
C ARG A 131 -13.35 -8.59 -18.89
N LEU A 132 -12.47 -7.59 -19.01
CA LEU A 132 -11.44 -7.32 -18.00
C LEU A 132 -12.09 -6.62 -16.80
N THR A 133 -12.89 -7.37 -16.05
CA THR A 133 -13.68 -6.85 -14.94
C THR A 133 -12.80 -6.52 -13.74
N PHE A 134 -13.26 -5.60 -12.90
CA PHE A 134 -12.59 -5.35 -11.62
C PHE A 134 -12.51 -6.58 -10.73
N GLU A 135 -13.53 -7.45 -10.76
CA GLU A 135 -13.55 -8.69 -9.98
C GLU A 135 -12.50 -9.69 -10.49
N PHE A 136 -12.40 -9.87 -11.80
CA PHE A 136 -11.38 -10.72 -12.41
C PHE A 136 -9.97 -10.24 -12.06
N LEU A 137 -9.69 -8.94 -12.24
CA LEU A 137 -8.39 -8.36 -11.91
C LEU A 137 -8.06 -8.48 -10.42
N LEU A 138 -9.03 -8.25 -9.53
CA LEU A 138 -8.83 -8.41 -8.10
C LEU A 138 -8.55 -9.87 -7.72
N HIS A 139 -9.29 -10.82 -8.31
CA HIS A 139 -9.10 -12.24 -8.07
C HIS A 139 -7.73 -12.71 -8.55
N HIS A 140 -7.33 -12.35 -9.77
CA HIS A 140 -6.00 -12.66 -10.29
C HIS A 140 -4.91 -12.04 -9.43
N LYS A 141 -5.07 -10.78 -9.01
CA LYS A 141 -4.15 -10.12 -8.09
C LYS A 141 -4.03 -10.89 -6.77
N ALA A 142 -5.14 -11.32 -6.18
CA ALA A 142 -5.13 -12.09 -4.94
C ALA A 142 -4.45 -13.47 -5.10
N LYS A 143 -4.54 -14.08 -6.28
CA LYS A 143 -3.86 -15.35 -6.59
C LYS A 143 -2.36 -15.18 -6.80
N THR A 144 -1.94 -14.08 -7.42
CA THR A 144 -0.54 -13.82 -7.81
C THR A 144 0.26 -13.01 -6.79
N THR A 145 -0.43 -12.37 -5.83
CA THR A 145 0.20 -11.64 -4.74
C THR A 145 -0.44 -12.08 -3.45
N SER A 146 0.36 -12.42 -2.43
CA SER A 146 -0.10 -12.93 -1.11
C SER A 146 -0.84 -11.87 -0.30
N ILE A 147 -1.97 -11.39 -0.83
CA ILE A 147 -2.85 -10.40 -0.22
C ILE A 147 -3.70 -11.08 0.84
N ARG A 148 -3.86 -10.41 1.98
CA ARG A 148 -4.71 -10.92 3.06
C ARG A 148 -6.17 -11.02 2.62
N PRO A 149 -6.91 -12.08 2.99
CA PRO A 149 -8.30 -12.27 2.60
C PRO A 149 -9.20 -11.07 2.92
N LYS A 150 -9.02 -10.46 4.10
CA LYS A 150 -9.75 -9.24 4.48
C LYS A 150 -9.53 -8.08 3.51
N THR A 151 -8.31 -7.88 3.04
CA THR A 151 -7.98 -6.82 2.08
C THR A 151 -8.67 -7.07 0.74
N VAL A 152 -8.76 -8.33 0.29
CA VAL A 152 -9.52 -8.70 -0.91
C VAL A 152 -11.00 -8.37 -0.72
N THR A 153 -11.60 -8.78 0.40
CA THR A 153 -13.02 -8.49 0.71
C THR A 153 -13.31 -6.99 0.78
N ASP A 154 -12.46 -6.22 1.46
CA ASP A 154 -12.62 -4.77 1.58
C ASP A 154 -12.49 -4.10 0.19
N ASN A 155 -11.46 -4.45 -0.59
CA ASN A 155 -11.25 -3.93 -1.95
C ASN A 155 -12.43 -4.26 -2.88
N ARG A 156 -12.92 -5.50 -2.84
CA ARG A 156 -14.11 -5.93 -3.59
C ARG A 156 -15.30 -5.05 -3.29
N SER A 157 -15.55 -4.72 -2.02
CA SER A 157 -16.65 -3.83 -1.63
C SER A 157 -16.51 -2.43 -2.24
N TYR A 158 -15.31 -1.85 -2.24
CA TYR A 158 -15.06 -0.54 -2.83
C TYR A 158 -15.17 -0.55 -4.36
N LEU A 159 -14.67 -1.60 -5.02
CA LEU A 159 -14.77 -1.76 -6.47
C LEU A 159 -16.21 -1.95 -6.93
N ARG A 160 -17.03 -2.70 -6.19
CA ARG A 160 -18.47 -2.82 -6.47
C ARG A 160 -19.17 -1.46 -6.42
N LYS A 161 -18.89 -0.64 -5.41
CA LYS A 161 -19.43 0.73 -5.33
C LYS A 161 -19.02 1.59 -6.53
N PHE A 162 -17.77 1.45 -6.97
CA PHE A 162 -17.28 2.15 -8.16
C PHE A 162 -17.97 1.65 -9.43
N ALA A 163 -18.10 0.34 -9.62
CA ALA A 163 -18.80 -0.25 -10.76
C ALA A 163 -20.28 0.17 -10.81
N THR A 164 -20.97 0.18 -9.66
CA THR A 164 -22.35 0.70 -9.56
C THR A 164 -22.44 2.17 -9.97
N PHE A 165 -21.45 3.00 -9.62
CA PHE A 165 -21.41 4.40 -10.04
C PHE A 165 -21.18 4.57 -11.55
N LEU A 166 -20.35 3.72 -12.17
CA LEU A 166 -20.10 3.77 -13.60
C LEU A 166 -21.20 3.12 -14.45
N GLY A 167 -21.98 2.21 -13.85
CA GLY A 167 -22.91 1.34 -14.58
C GLY A 167 -22.22 0.18 -15.32
N HIS A 168 -20.92 -0.01 -15.13
CA HIS A 168 -20.14 -1.12 -15.68
C HIS A 168 -18.91 -1.42 -14.80
N ASP A 169 -18.28 -2.57 -15.01
CA ASP A 169 -17.11 -3.03 -14.27
C ASP A 169 -15.88 -3.31 -15.16
N ASP A 170 -15.98 -3.03 -16.46
CA ASP A 170 -14.91 -3.19 -17.43
C ASP A 170 -13.80 -2.15 -17.24
N ALA A 171 -12.60 -2.62 -16.87
CA ALA A 171 -11.44 -1.79 -16.61
C ALA A 171 -10.94 -1.02 -17.85
N ARG A 172 -11.16 -1.54 -19.06
CA ARG A 172 -10.70 -0.91 -20.31
C ARG A 172 -11.47 0.37 -20.63
N ARG A 173 -12.69 0.47 -20.12
CA ARG A 173 -13.60 1.61 -20.34
C ARG A 173 -13.40 2.74 -19.33
N VAL A 174 -12.57 2.53 -18.29
CA VAL A 174 -12.39 3.51 -17.22
C VAL A 174 -11.46 4.64 -17.66
N THR A 175 -11.95 5.88 -17.59
CA THR A 175 -11.17 7.08 -17.90
C THR A 175 -10.75 7.84 -16.64
N LYS A 176 -9.77 8.75 -16.77
CA LYS A 176 -9.40 9.68 -15.67
C LYS A 176 -10.59 10.56 -15.25
N ALA A 177 -11.46 10.93 -16.19
CA ALA A 177 -12.65 11.73 -15.91
C ALA A 177 -13.63 10.97 -15.00
N ASP A 178 -13.84 9.67 -15.27
CA ASP A 178 -14.70 8.82 -14.45
C ASP A 178 -14.24 8.74 -12.99
N VAL A 179 -12.93 8.57 -12.78
CA VAL A 179 -12.34 8.49 -11.44
C VAL A 179 -12.43 9.85 -10.71
N ARG A 180 -12.27 10.98 -11.43
CA ARG A 180 -12.49 12.32 -10.86
C ARG A 180 -13.94 12.53 -10.45
N ARG A 181 -14.91 12.22 -11.33
CA ARG A 181 -16.35 12.30 -10.99
C ARG A 181 -16.68 11.43 -9.78
N TRP A 182 -16.07 10.25 -9.69
CA TRP A 182 -16.25 9.38 -8.54
C TRP A 182 -15.69 9.99 -7.24
N ARG A 183 -14.47 10.52 -7.27
CA ARG A 183 -13.91 11.27 -6.13
C ARG A 183 -14.84 12.40 -5.71
N ASP A 184 -15.29 13.22 -6.65
CA ASP A 184 -16.11 14.40 -6.36
C ASP A 184 -17.48 14.00 -5.78
N ARG A 185 -18.06 12.90 -6.27
CA ARG A 185 -19.26 12.28 -5.66
C ARG A 185 -19.01 11.81 -4.24
N LEU A 186 -17.86 11.19 -3.96
CA LEU A 186 -17.50 10.78 -2.60
C LEU A 186 -17.25 11.99 -1.69
N MET A 187 -16.73 13.10 -2.21
CA MET A 187 -16.50 14.34 -1.45
C MET A 187 -17.80 14.99 -0.97
N GLN A 188 -18.92 14.77 -1.67
CA GLN A 188 -20.27 15.20 -1.25
C GLN A 188 -20.85 14.37 -0.10
N THR A 189 -20.19 13.29 0.30
CA THR A 189 -20.60 12.47 1.45
C THR A 189 -19.87 12.89 2.73
N LYS A 190 -20.23 12.29 3.88
CA LYS A 190 -19.54 12.52 5.16
C LYS A 190 -18.18 11.81 5.30
N LEU A 191 -17.60 11.30 4.20
CA LEU A 191 -16.32 10.60 4.22
C LEU A 191 -15.14 11.57 4.36
N SER A 192 -14.17 11.19 5.19
CA SER A 192 -12.94 11.97 5.33
C SER A 192 -12.04 11.85 4.09
N PRO A 193 -11.19 12.87 3.81
CA PRO A 193 -10.28 12.84 2.66
C PRO A 193 -9.37 11.61 2.63
N LYS A 194 -8.87 11.22 3.81
CA LYS A 194 -8.07 9.99 3.97
C LYS A 194 -8.85 8.73 3.60
N THR A 195 -10.14 8.66 3.94
CA THR A 195 -10.96 7.48 3.60
C THR A 195 -11.18 7.40 2.09
N ILE A 196 -11.43 8.53 1.44
CA ILE A 196 -11.61 8.59 -0.01
C ILE A 196 -10.31 8.16 -0.71
N THR A 197 -9.18 8.75 -0.34
CA THR A 197 -7.87 8.48 -0.97
C THR A 197 -7.36 7.07 -0.66
N ASP A 198 -7.27 6.68 0.61
CA ASP A 198 -6.55 5.48 1.04
C ASP A 198 -7.38 4.20 0.94
N ARG A 199 -8.71 4.32 0.81
CA ARG A 199 -9.62 3.16 0.71
C ARG A 199 -10.27 3.09 -0.66
N TYR A 200 -11.09 4.07 -1.00
CA TYR A 200 -11.89 4.03 -2.23
C TYR A 200 -11.01 4.14 -3.48
N LEU A 201 -10.26 5.24 -3.61
CA LEU A 201 -9.40 5.47 -4.77
C LEU A 201 -8.22 4.50 -4.82
N SER A 202 -7.64 4.17 -3.65
CA SER A 202 -6.55 3.19 -3.56
C SER A 202 -6.97 1.80 -4.07
N SER A 203 -8.18 1.34 -3.78
CA SER A 203 -8.68 0.04 -4.27
C SER A 203 -8.78 0.01 -5.80
N VAL A 204 -9.34 1.06 -6.40
CA VAL A 204 -9.42 1.22 -7.86
C VAL A 204 -8.01 1.26 -8.46
N ARG A 205 -7.13 2.10 -7.90
CA ARG A 205 -5.75 2.25 -8.35
C ARG A 205 -4.99 0.93 -8.31
N ALA A 206 -5.13 0.16 -7.22
CA ALA A 206 -4.43 -1.11 -7.06
C ALA A 206 -4.84 -2.16 -8.11
N VAL A 207 -6.12 -2.20 -8.47
CA VAL A 207 -6.65 -3.12 -9.48
C VAL A 207 -6.27 -2.69 -10.89
N LEU A 208 -6.39 -1.40 -11.22
CA LEU A 208 -5.98 -0.89 -12.53
C LEU A 208 -4.46 -1.00 -12.73
N SER A 209 -3.65 -0.75 -11.70
CA SER A 209 -2.20 -1.00 -11.77
C SER A 209 -1.88 -2.47 -12.02
N HIS A 210 -2.67 -3.40 -11.47
CA HIS A 210 -2.52 -4.82 -11.77
C HIS A 210 -2.89 -5.14 -13.21
N GLY A 211 -3.96 -4.52 -13.74
CA GLY A 211 -4.33 -4.60 -15.15
C GLY A 211 -3.24 -4.11 -16.10
N VAL A 212 -2.56 -3.00 -15.76
CA VAL A 212 -1.42 -2.48 -16.56
C VAL A 212 -0.27 -3.47 -16.56
N LYS A 213 0.02 -4.07 -15.40
CA LYS A 213 1.18 -4.95 -15.24
C LYS A 213 1.02 -6.31 -15.91
N GLU A 214 -0.19 -6.89 -15.89
CA GLU A 214 -0.40 -8.31 -16.25
C GLU A 214 -1.39 -8.53 -17.41
N PHE A 215 -2.10 -7.49 -17.88
CA PHE A 215 -3.24 -7.64 -18.81
C PHE A 215 -3.31 -6.56 -19.90
N ASP A 216 -2.18 -5.95 -20.25
CA ASP A 216 -2.03 -4.96 -21.32
C ASP A 216 -3.00 -3.76 -21.23
N LEU A 217 -3.44 -3.41 -20.01
CA LEU A 217 -4.18 -2.17 -19.82
C LEU A 217 -3.21 -1.00 -20.11
N PRO A 218 -3.54 -0.06 -21.02
CA PRO A 218 -2.55 0.91 -21.50
C PRO A 218 -2.06 1.86 -20.41
N PHE A 219 -2.92 2.22 -19.45
CA PHE A 219 -2.53 3.04 -18.30
C PHE A 219 -3.50 2.88 -17.12
N ASN A 220 -3.06 3.30 -15.93
CA ASN A 220 -3.90 3.34 -14.75
C ASN A 220 -4.64 4.69 -14.66
N ALA A 221 -5.94 4.69 -14.97
CA ALA A 221 -6.80 5.87 -14.91
C ALA A 221 -6.96 6.50 -13.52
N ALA A 222 -6.68 5.77 -12.43
CA ALA A 222 -6.72 6.28 -11.06
C ALA A 222 -5.36 6.77 -10.54
N SER A 223 -4.31 6.72 -11.37
CA SER A 223 -2.98 7.22 -11.01
C SER A 223 -3.00 8.73 -10.75
N GLY A 224 -2.40 9.15 -9.64
CA GLY A 224 -2.29 10.55 -9.23
C GLY A 224 -3.60 11.21 -8.72
N ILE A 225 -4.74 10.52 -8.75
CA ILE A 225 -6.00 11.09 -8.26
C ILE A 225 -6.13 10.85 -6.76
N VAL A 226 -6.30 11.95 -6.02
CA VAL A 226 -6.42 12.00 -4.55
C VAL A 226 -7.44 13.07 -4.14
N ASP A 227 -7.97 12.97 -2.93
CA ASP A 227 -8.68 14.05 -2.23
C ASP A 227 -7.68 14.84 -1.37
N ASN A 228 -7.42 16.09 -1.77
CA ASN A 228 -6.46 17.01 -1.15
C ASN A 228 -7.09 17.96 -0.13
N ARG A 229 -8.38 17.80 0.22
CA ARG A 229 -8.98 18.59 1.30
C ARG A 229 -8.18 18.36 2.58
N ALA A 230 -7.97 19.45 3.33
CA ALA A 230 -7.34 19.36 4.63
C ALA A 230 -8.11 18.36 5.51
N PRO A 231 -7.42 17.44 6.20
CA PRO A 231 -8.10 16.59 7.17
C PRO A 231 -8.71 17.48 8.25
N ALA A 232 -9.84 17.06 8.82
CA ALA A 232 -10.40 17.73 9.99
C ALA A 232 -9.33 17.81 11.08
N VAL A 233 -9.20 18.98 11.71
CA VAL A 233 -8.28 19.18 12.84
C VAL A 233 -8.66 18.18 13.94
N PRO A 234 -7.74 17.31 14.40
CA PRO A 234 -8.03 16.41 15.48
C PRO A 234 -8.43 17.20 16.73
N THR A 235 -9.66 17.03 17.20
CA THR A 235 -10.12 17.61 18.47
C THR A 235 -10.05 16.55 19.56
N GLY A 236 -9.26 16.82 20.61
CA GLY A 236 -9.17 15.99 21.81
C GLY A 236 -8.16 14.84 21.77
N SER A 237 -8.00 14.20 22.94
CA SER A 237 -7.17 12.99 23.10
C SER A 237 -7.74 11.83 22.29
N LYS A 238 -6.85 10.94 21.81
CA LYS A 238 -7.25 9.70 21.13
C LYS A 238 -7.40 8.52 22.09
N GLY A 239 -6.88 8.66 23.32
CA GLY A 239 -6.88 7.64 24.37
C GLY A 239 -7.81 7.99 25.51
N TYR A 240 -8.30 6.96 26.21
CA TYR A 240 -9.01 7.16 27.48
C TYR A 240 -8.18 8.05 28.39
N SER A 241 -8.85 8.93 29.14
CA SER A 241 -8.18 9.63 30.23
C SER A 241 -7.87 8.65 31.36
N GLU A 242 -7.02 9.08 32.30
CA GLU A 242 -6.68 8.27 33.47
C GLU A 242 -7.93 7.98 34.31
N GLU A 243 -8.80 8.99 34.47
CA GLU A 243 -10.05 8.90 35.23
C GLU A 243 -11.03 7.91 34.57
N GLN A 244 -11.15 7.96 33.24
CA GLN A 244 -11.97 7.00 32.49
C GLN A 244 -11.43 5.58 32.62
N ALA A 245 -10.10 5.42 32.60
CA ALA A 245 -9.47 4.11 32.77
C ALA A 245 -9.76 3.55 34.16
N VAL A 246 -9.50 4.32 35.22
CA VAL A 246 -9.82 3.95 36.61
C VAL A 246 -11.30 3.61 36.74
N GLN A 247 -12.21 4.42 36.20
CA GLN A 247 -13.65 4.14 36.25
C GLN A 247 -14.01 2.80 35.59
N ILE A 248 -13.45 2.50 34.41
CA ILE A 248 -13.70 1.21 33.73
C ILE A 248 -13.10 0.05 34.54
N LEU A 249 -11.88 0.20 35.04
CA LEU A 249 -11.19 -0.85 35.79
C LEU A 249 -11.88 -1.12 37.13
N SER A 250 -12.31 -0.10 37.87
CA SER A 250 -13.14 -0.25 39.07
C SER A 250 -14.47 -0.94 38.78
N ALA A 251 -15.11 -0.62 37.64
CA ALA A 251 -16.35 -1.27 37.25
C ALA A 251 -16.19 -2.77 36.95
N THR A 252 -14.98 -3.25 36.62
CA THR A 252 -14.75 -4.68 36.36
C THR A 252 -15.12 -5.56 37.55
N PHE A 253 -14.95 -5.08 38.78
CA PHE A 253 -15.25 -5.82 40.01
C PHE A 253 -16.74 -6.03 40.27
N ASN A 254 -17.60 -5.29 39.58
CA ASN A 254 -19.06 -5.47 39.65
C ASN A 254 -19.59 -6.33 38.48
N GLY A 255 -18.76 -6.55 37.45
CA GLY A 255 -19.13 -7.27 36.25
C GLY A 255 -20.20 -6.56 35.40
N SER A 256 -20.96 -7.35 34.65
CA SER A 256 -22.14 -6.88 33.90
C SER A 256 -23.40 -7.29 34.65
N SER A 257 -24.41 -6.42 34.62
CA SER A 257 -25.79 -6.69 35.03
C SER A 257 -26.45 -7.82 34.23
N LYS A 258 -25.90 -8.16 33.06
CA LYS A 258 -26.40 -9.23 32.20
C LYS A 258 -25.93 -10.59 32.69
N ALA A 259 -26.78 -11.60 32.51
CA ALA A 259 -26.38 -12.99 32.66
C ALA A 259 -25.37 -13.35 31.54
N LEU A 260 -24.11 -13.52 31.92
CA LEU A 260 -23.01 -13.88 31.02
C LEU A 260 -22.48 -15.28 31.36
N SER A 261 -22.00 -16.03 30.36
CA SER A 261 -21.25 -17.26 30.63
C SER A 261 -19.91 -16.96 31.32
N VAL A 262 -19.31 -17.97 31.97
CA VAL A 262 -18.08 -17.79 32.76
C VAL A 262 -16.94 -17.15 31.93
N PRO A 263 -16.63 -17.60 30.69
CA PRO A 263 -15.61 -16.95 29.88
C PRO A 263 -15.91 -15.48 29.55
N HIS A 264 -17.19 -15.11 29.44
CA HIS A 264 -17.58 -13.72 29.16
C HIS A 264 -17.49 -12.82 30.40
N LYS A 265 -17.84 -13.33 31.59
CA LYS A 265 -17.58 -12.61 32.86
C LYS A 265 -16.08 -12.38 33.02
N ARG A 266 -15.29 -13.43 32.77
CA ARG A 266 -13.82 -13.37 32.74
C ARG A 266 -13.30 -12.33 31.75
N ALA A 267 -13.87 -12.26 30.55
CA ALA A 267 -13.51 -11.28 29.53
C ALA A 267 -13.81 -9.84 29.98
N SER A 268 -15.00 -9.57 30.53
CA SER A 268 -15.36 -8.25 31.03
C SER A 268 -14.42 -7.79 32.15
N PHE A 269 -13.92 -8.72 32.98
CA PHE A 269 -12.95 -8.40 34.01
C PHE A 269 -11.55 -8.17 33.43
N TRP A 270 -10.95 -9.19 32.81
CA TRP A 270 -9.51 -9.19 32.50
C TRP A 270 -9.13 -8.44 31.23
N VAL A 271 -10.02 -8.32 30.24
CA VAL A 271 -9.67 -7.67 28.97
C VAL A 271 -9.33 -6.19 29.16
N PRO A 272 -10.12 -5.37 29.88
CA PRO A 272 -9.75 -3.98 30.17
C PRO A 272 -8.40 -3.86 30.89
N TRP A 273 -8.16 -4.66 31.93
CA TRP A 273 -6.91 -4.69 32.69
C TRP A 273 -5.69 -5.00 31.80
N LEU A 274 -5.80 -6.03 30.96
CA LEU A 274 -4.73 -6.40 30.02
C LEU A 274 -4.50 -5.30 28.98
N LEU A 275 -5.55 -4.69 28.45
CA LEU A 275 -5.42 -3.61 27.47
C LEU A 275 -4.78 -2.36 28.06
N ALA A 276 -5.12 -2.02 29.30
CA ALA A 276 -4.57 -0.88 30.01
C ALA A 276 -3.06 -1.02 30.23
N TYR A 277 -2.59 -2.23 30.58
CA TYR A 277 -1.18 -2.47 30.86
C TYR A 277 -0.33 -2.84 29.66
N THR A 278 -0.89 -3.42 28.59
CA THR A 278 -0.10 -3.91 27.44
C THR A 278 -0.30 -3.10 26.16
N GLY A 279 -1.41 -2.35 26.05
CA GLY A 279 -1.79 -1.64 24.83
C GLY A 279 -2.03 -2.53 23.61
N LEU A 280 -2.10 -3.86 23.79
CA LEU A 280 -2.42 -4.82 22.72
C LEU A 280 -3.80 -4.50 22.10
N ARG A 281 -4.08 -5.03 20.91
CA ARG A 281 -5.42 -4.91 20.32
C ARG A 281 -6.37 -5.81 21.09
N VAL A 282 -7.64 -5.40 21.21
CA VAL A 282 -8.67 -6.22 21.87
C VAL A 282 -8.70 -7.65 21.36
N THR A 283 -8.55 -7.86 20.04
CA THR A 283 -8.59 -9.19 19.44
C THR A 283 -7.33 -10.00 19.73
N GLU A 284 -6.18 -9.35 19.91
CA GLU A 284 -4.93 -10.01 20.33
C GLU A 284 -5.05 -10.51 21.77
N ILE A 285 -5.78 -9.77 22.63
CA ILE A 285 -6.10 -10.22 24.00
C ILE A 285 -7.19 -11.29 24.00
N THR A 286 -8.31 -11.07 23.32
CA THR A 286 -9.46 -11.99 23.40
C THR A 286 -9.23 -13.33 22.71
N GLN A 287 -8.21 -13.44 21.86
CA GLN A 287 -7.78 -14.71 21.27
C GLN A 287 -6.79 -15.50 22.14
N LEU A 288 -6.29 -14.93 23.24
CA LEU A 288 -5.31 -15.59 24.10
C LEU A 288 -5.80 -16.95 24.60
N GLN A 289 -4.88 -17.91 24.53
CA GLN A 289 -5.03 -19.25 25.09
C GLN A 289 -4.14 -19.38 26.32
N GLY A 290 -4.53 -20.19 27.30
CA GLY A 290 -3.75 -20.32 28.52
C GLY A 290 -2.36 -20.90 28.29
N LYS A 291 -2.18 -21.75 27.26
CA LYS A 291 -0.86 -22.25 26.81
C LYS A 291 0.12 -21.16 26.34
N ARG A 292 -0.35 -19.91 26.19
CA ARG A 292 0.46 -18.75 25.79
C ARG A 292 0.99 -17.96 26.98
N LEU A 293 0.58 -18.30 28.20
CA LEU A 293 1.32 -17.91 29.39
C LEU A 293 2.54 -18.82 29.50
N ARG A 294 3.72 -18.24 29.37
CA ARG A 294 5.00 -18.94 29.42
C ARG A 294 5.88 -18.33 30.50
N GLN A 295 6.97 -19.02 30.80
CA GLN A 295 7.95 -18.60 31.78
C GLN A 295 9.34 -18.87 31.25
N GLU A 296 10.24 -17.90 31.40
CA GLU A 296 11.67 -17.99 31.08
C GLU A 296 12.43 -17.41 32.26
N ASP A 297 13.39 -18.15 32.81
CA ASP A 297 14.18 -17.75 33.98
C ASP A 297 13.36 -17.24 35.17
N GLY A 298 12.20 -17.84 35.42
CA GLY A 298 11.31 -17.41 36.51
C GLY A 298 10.35 -16.27 36.15
N ILE A 299 10.47 -15.68 34.97
CA ILE A 299 9.73 -14.47 34.56
C ILE A 299 8.54 -14.86 33.68
N PRO A 300 7.29 -14.67 34.16
CA PRO A 300 6.11 -14.99 33.39
C PRO A 300 5.88 -13.94 32.28
N HIS A 301 5.52 -14.40 31.09
CA HIS A 301 5.25 -13.55 29.95
C HIS A 301 4.13 -14.11 29.06
N LEU A 302 3.56 -13.23 28.24
CA LEU A 302 2.57 -13.61 27.22
C LEU A 302 3.24 -13.77 25.86
N PHE A 303 2.98 -14.89 25.19
CA PHE A 303 3.41 -15.13 23.82
C PHE A 303 2.26 -14.88 22.84
N ILE A 304 2.33 -13.80 22.06
CA ILE A 304 1.33 -13.46 21.05
C ILE A 304 1.74 -14.08 19.72
N THR A 305 0.83 -14.82 19.07
CA THR A 305 1.13 -15.53 17.82
C THR A 305 -0.03 -15.49 16.82
N PRO A 306 0.23 -15.45 15.50
CA PRO A 306 -0.80 -15.58 14.48
C PRO A 306 -1.52 -16.93 14.46
N GLU A 307 -0.97 -17.96 15.13
CA GLU A 307 -1.60 -19.29 15.23
C GLU A 307 -2.92 -19.29 16.00
N ASP A 308 -3.06 -18.41 17.00
CA ASP A 308 -4.28 -18.33 17.82
C ASP A 308 -5.36 -17.43 17.20
N GLY A 309 -5.00 -16.76 16.11
CA GLY A 309 -5.81 -15.79 15.39
C GLY A 309 -4.95 -14.71 14.74
N GLY A 310 -5.41 -14.20 13.60
CA GLY A 310 -4.60 -13.31 12.75
C GLY A 310 -4.12 -12.05 13.48
N THR A 311 -2.80 -11.88 13.58
CA THR A 311 -2.19 -10.64 14.05
C THR A 311 -2.02 -9.63 12.92
N LYS A 312 -1.96 -8.33 13.23
CA LYS A 312 -1.75 -7.32 12.18
C LYS A 312 -0.37 -7.46 11.53
N SER A 313 0.65 -7.85 12.27
CA SER A 313 2.00 -8.05 11.74
C SER A 313 2.14 -9.39 11.00
N GLY A 314 1.33 -10.40 11.33
CA GLY A 314 1.56 -11.78 10.90
C GLY A 314 2.77 -12.42 11.56
N LYS A 315 3.32 -11.79 12.62
CA LYS A 315 4.49 -12.25 13.37
C LYS A 315 4.08 -12.59 14.79
N ALA A 316 4.90 -13.41 15.46
CA ALA A 316 4.81 -13.65 16.89
C ALA A 316 5.73 -12.71 17.67
N TRP A 317 5.38 -12.40 18.92
CA TRP A 317 6.20 -11.59 19.83
C TRP A 317 5.85 -11.87 21.29
N VAL A 318 6.71 -11.40 22.19
CA VAL A 318 6.54 -11.54 23.64
C VAL A 318 6.08 -10.22 24.26
N VAL A 319 5.27 -10.32 25.31
CA VAL A 319 4.78 -9.18 26.09
C VAL A 319 4.96 -9.48 27.58
N GLY A 320 5.57 -8.55 28.32
CA GLY A 320 5.71 -8.65 29.78
C GLY A 320 4.37 -8.55 30.51
N ILE A 321 4.31 -9.06 31.74
CA ILE A 321 3.10 -9.02 32.57
C ILE A 321 3.34 -8.09 33.75
N HIS A 322 2.62 -6.98 33.79
CA HIS A 322 2.73 -6.00 34.87
C HIS A 322 2.42 -6.62 36.25
N ARG A 323 3.17 -6.24 37.28
CA ARG A 323 3.04 -6.76 38.64
C ARG A 323 1.63 -6.64 39.21
N HIS A 324 0.94 -5.54 38.94
CA HIS A 324 -0.46 -5.35 39.33
C HIS A 324 -1.37 -6.48 38.80
N LEU A 325 -1.17 -6.96 37.57
CA LEU A 325 -1.95 -8.08 37.03
C LEU A 325 -1.66 -9.39 37.77
N ILE A 326 -0.40 -9.61 38.15
CA ILE A 326 0.03 -10.77 38.93
C ILE A 326 -0.63 -10.74 40.31
N ASP A 327 -0.57 -9.60 41.00
CA ASP A 327 -1.17 -9.40 42.32
C ASP A 327 -2.69 -9.57 42.29
N LEU A 328 -3.36 -9.05 41.24
CA LEU A 328 -4.80 -9.26 41.00
C LEU A 328 -5.17 -10.73 40.73
N GLY A 329 -4.19 -11.61 40.49
CA GLY A 329 -4.39 -13.05 40.34
C GLY A 329 -4.46 -13.55 38.89
N PHE A 330 -3.94 -12.79 37.91
CA PHE A 330 -4.01 -13.16 36.49
C PHE A 330 -3.42 -14.55 36.21
N LEU A 331 -2.25 -14.84 36.78
CA LEU A 331 -1.57 -16.13 36.59
C LEU A 331 -2.40 -17.30 37.12
N ARG A 332 -3.00 -17.14 38.31
CA ARG A 332 -3.89 -18.15 38.91
C ARG A 332 -5.14 -18.37 38.06
N MET A 333 -5.72 -17.29 37.52
CA MET A 333 -6.86 -17.40 36.62
C MET A 333 -6.50 -18.21 35.36
N VAL A 334 -5.36 -17.94 34.74
CA VAL A 334 -4.92 -18.66 33.52
C VAL A 334 -4.70 -20.14 33.84
N GLN A 335 -4.04 -20.45 34.95
CA GLN A 335 -3.84 -21.82 35.42
C GLN A 335 -5.18 -22.55 35.64
N GLY A 336 -6.17 -21.87 36.23
CA GLY A 336 -7.50 -22.45 36.46
C GLY A 336 -8.31 -22.71 35.18
N VAL A 337 -8.00 -22.02 34.07
CA VAL A 337 -8.60 -22.29 32.75
C VAL A 337 -7.91 -23.46 32.05
N GLY A 338 -6.61 -23.65 32.28
CA GLY A 338 -5.79 -24.63 31.56
C GLY A 338 -5.32 -24.11 30.20
N GLU A 339 -5.07 -25.00 29.24
CA GLU A 339 -4.42 -24.64 27.97
C GLU A 339 -5.33 -23.92 26.95
N GLY A 340 -6.65 -23.99 27.15
CA GLY A 340 -7.67 -23.53 26.22
C GLY A 340 -7.83 -22.00 26.11
N PRO A 341 -8.79 -21.51 25.31
CA PRO A 341 -9.10 -20.09 25.18
C PRO A 341 -9.57 -19.49 26.51
N LEU A 342 -9.02 -18.33 26.86
CA LEU A 342 -9.30 -17.68 28.14
C LEU A 342 -10.70 -17.03 28.19
N PHE A 343 -11.15 -16.47 27.06
CA PHE A 343 -12.23 -15.48 27.04
C PHE A 343 -13.43 -15.85 26.16
N TYR A 344 -13.46 -17.06 25.63
CA TYR A 344 -14.58 -17.58 24.86
C TYR A 344 -14.66 -19.09 24.99
N GLU A 345 -15.86 -19.64 24.74
CA GLU A 345 -16.05 -21.09 24.74
C GLU A 345 -15.19 -21.75 23.66
N PRO A 346 -14.42 -22.79 23.97
CA PRO A 346 -13.62 -23.51 22.99
C PRO A 346 -14.45 -23.99 21.79
N TYR A 347 -13.84 -23.94 20.61
CA TYR A 347 -14.41 -24.62 19.45
C TYR A 347 -14.30 -26.14 19.65
N PRO A 348 -15.20 -26.94 19.05
CA PRO A 348 -15.04 -28.40 19.01
C PRO A 348 -13.64 -28.78 18.49
N GLU A 349 -13.09 -29.88 19.02
CA GLU A 349 -11.79 -30.39 18.58
C GLU A 349 -11.79 -30.67 17.07
N GLY A 350 -10.66 -30.37 16.40
CA GLY A 350 -10.53 -30.53 14.95
C GLY A 350 -11.24 -29.46 14.11
N THR A 351 -11.87 -28.45 14.72
CA THR A 351 -12.49 -27.36 13.95
C THR A 351 -11.43 -26.53 13.21
N ASP A 352 -11.50 -26.50 11.88
CA ASP A 352 -10.70 -25.59 11.07
C ASP A 352 -11.24 -24.15 11.18
N LEU A 353 -10.58 -23.33 12.00
CA LEU A 353 -10.94 -21.93 12.22
C LEU A 353 -10.93 -21.09 10.93
N ALA A 354 -10.18 -21.49 9.89
CA ALA A 354 -10.12 -20.77 8.62
C ALA A 354 -11.40 -20.95 7.79
N THR A 355 -12.17 -22.01 8.04
CA THR A 355 -13.41 -22.33 7.31
C THR A 355 -14.67 -21.75 7.94
N ILE A 356 -14.59 -21.28 9.19
CA ILE A 356 -15.74 -20.77 9.91
C ILE A 356 -16.21 -19.44 9.28
N PRO A 357 -17.44 -19.37 8.76
CA PRO A 357 -17.96 -18.14 8.18
C PRO A 357 -18.24 -17.10 9.27
N GLY A 358 -17.93 -15.84 8.99
CA GLY A 358 -18.28 -14.71 9.86
C GLY A 358 -17.19 -14.32 10.85
N ARG A 359 -17.59 -13.73 11.99
CA ARG A 359 -16.66 -13.24 13.02
C ARG A 359 -16.23 -14.39 13.93
N SER A 360 -14.93 -14.44 14.26
CA SER A 360 -14.42 -15.39 15.25
C SER A 360 -15.04 -15.12 16.64
N ARG A 361 -15.10 -16.16 17.48
CA ARG A 361 -15.56 -16.04 18.87
C ARG A 361 -14.74 -15.02 19.65
N ALA A 362 -13.42 -14.99 19.44
CA ALA A 362 -12.52 -13.98 20.01
C ALA A 362 -12.92 -12.54 19.60
N SER A 363 -13.22 -12.31 18.31
CA SER A 363 -13.69 -10.98 17.85
C SER A 363 -15.03 -10.62 18.47
N ALA A 364 -15.97 -11.56 18.56
CA ALA A 364 -17.27 -11.33 19.18
C ALA A 364 -17.14 -11.02 20.68
N THR A 365 -16.22 -11.68 21.41
CA THR A 365 -15.90 -11.36 22.80
C THR A 365 -15.39 -9.93 22.94
N GLY A 366 -14.49 -9.49 22.05
CA GLY A 366 -13.99 -8.12 22.05
C GLY A 366 -15.12 -7.09 21.87
N ASP A 367 -16.03 -7.34 20.93
CA ASP A 367 -17.21 -6.49 20.73
C ASP A 367 -18.12 -6.45 21.96
N ARG A 368 -18.29 -7.58 22.67
CA ARG A 368 -19.07 -7.64 23.91
C ARG A 368 -18.46 -6.79 25.02
N VAL A 369 -17.15 -6.87 25.23
CA VAL A 369 -16.44 -6.04 26.22
C VAL A 369 -16.59 -4.55 25.88
N VAL A 370 -16.44 -4.20 24.60
CA VAL A 370 -16.66 -2.83 24.13
C VAL A 370 -18.10 -2.35 24.35
N ASN A 371 -19.08 -3.20 24.06
CA ASN A 371 -20.49 -2.89 24.29
C ASN A 371 -20.81 -2.76 25.78
N TRP A 372 -20.22 -3.57 26.65
CA TRP A 372 -20.34 -3.40 28.10
C TRP A 372 -19.83 -2.02 28.53
N ILE A 373 -18.60 -1.64 28.15
CA ILE A 373 -18.04 -0.32 28.50
C ILE A 373 -18.89 0.83 27.96
N THR A 374 -19.29 0.77 26.68
CA THR A 374 -19.92 1.92 26.00
C THR A 374 -21.43 2.00 26.20
N LYS A 375 -22.13 0.87 26.33
CA LYS A 375 -23.61 0.83 26.41
C LYS A 375 -24.12 0.61 27.82
N GLU A 376 -23.36 -0.08 28.66
CA GLU A 376 -23.78 -0.37 30.04
C GLU A 376 -23.16 0.62 31.02
N LEU A 377 -21.84 0.83 30.96
CA LEU A 377 -21.18 1.83 31.82
C LEU A 377 -21.37 3.27 31.31
N GLY A 378 -21.78 3.44 30.05
CA GLY A 378 -21.94 4.76 29.42
C GLY A 378 -20.63 5.49 29.13
N ILE A 379 -19.48 4.81 29.23
CA ILE A 379 -18.16 5.42 29.08
C ILE A 379 -17.76 5.41 27.60
N MET A 380 -17.92 6.58 26.96
CA MET A 380 -17.64 6.73 25.54
C MET A 380 -16.14 6.82 25.27
N ALA A 381 -15.66 5.99 24.35
CA ALA A 381 -14.27 6.06 23.91
C ALA A 381 -14.03 7.30 23.03
N PRO A 382 -12.88 7.96 23.18
CA PRO A 382 -12.48 9.04 22.30
C PRO A 382 -12.50 8.61 20.83
N LEU A 383 -12.99 9.50 19.97
CA LEU A 383 -13.18 9.29 18.53
C LEU A 383 -14.07 8.07 18.18
N GLY A 384 -14.82 7.53 19.14
CA GLY A 384 -15.65 6.33 18.94
C GLY A 384 -14.82 5.07 18.67
N ARG A 385 -13.57 4.99 19.15
CA ARG A 385 -12.67 3.85 18.92
C ARG A 385 -12.16 3.21 20.23
N PRO A 386 -13.02 2.49 20.98
CA PRO A 386 -12.69 1.88 22.28
C PRO A 386 -11.41 1.03 22.28
N ASN A 387 -11.25 0.18 21.26
CA ASN A 387 -10.09 -0.69 21.14
C ASN A 387 -8.77 0.07 20.91
N HIS A 388 -8.83 1.25 20.29
CA HIS A 388 -7.65 2.08 20.08
C HIS A 388 -7.41 3.04 21.24
N ALA A 389 -8.45 3.37 22.01
CA ALA A 389 -8.35 4.28 23.13
C ALA A 389 -7.43 3.74 24.24
N TRP A 390 -7.55 2.45 24.58
CA TRP A 390 -6.63 1.79 25.52
C TRP A 390 -5.17 1.85 25.08
N ARG A 391 -4.91 1.52 23.81
CA ARG A 391 -3.56 1.56 23.25
C ARG A 391 -2.96 2.96 23.27
N HIS A 392 -3.79 3.99 23.03
CA HIS A 392 -3.35 5.37 23.16
C HIS A 392 -3.02 5.74 24.61
N LEU A 393 -3.86 5.32 25.58
CA LEU A 393 -3.56 5.50 27.00
C LEU A 393 -2.25 4.82 27.40
N PHE A 394 -2.08 3.52 27.08
CA PHE A 394 -0.83 2.79 27.33
C PHE A 394 0.38 3.50 26.71
N THR A 395 0.27 3.95 25.46
CA THR A 395 1.36 4.67 24.79
C THR A 395 1.68 6.00 25.51
N THR A 396 0.66 6.71 26.00
CA THR A 396 0.87 7.92 26.79
C THR A 396 1.55 7.62 28.12
N ARG A 397 1.05 6.63 28.89
CA ARG A 397 1.65 6.20 30.17
C ARG A 397 3.10 5.74 30.00
N SER A 398 3.39 4.97 28.97
CA SER A 398 4.75 4.49 28.67
C SER A 398 5.75 5.63 28.47
N ARG A 399 5.31 6.78 27.93
CA ARG A 399 6.17 7.96 27.75
C ARG A 399 6.42 8.68 29.06
N LEU A 400 5.42 8.73 29.94
CA LEU A 400 5.51 9.39 31.24
C LEU A 400 6.47 8.65 32.18
N CYS A 401 6.53 7.31 32.10
CA CYS A 401 7.44 6.51 32.92
C CYS A 401 8.80 6.21 32.27
N GLY A 402 9.11 6.80 31.10
CA GLY A 402 10.37 6.56 30.41
C GLY A 402 10.57 5.10 30.00
N MET A 403 9.49 4.41 29.62
CA MET A 403 9.58 3.08 29.02
C MET A 403 10.35 3.18 27.69
N ASP A 404 11.28 2.26 27.48
CA ASP A 404 12.05 2.20 26.25
C ASP A 404 11.12 2.11 25.04
N LYS A 405 11.40 2.95 24.05
CA LYS A 405 10.53 3.12 22.88
C LYS A 405 10.46 1.82 22.07
N GLU A 406 11.59 1.15 21.90
CA GLU A 406 11.69 -0.06 21.07
C GLU A 406 11.08 -1.25 21.79
N ALA A 407 11.33 -1.42 23.09
CA ALA A 407 10.68 -2.42 23.94
C ALA A 407 9.15 -2.25 23.92
N ARG A 408 8.65 -1.02 24.08
CA ARG A 408 7.23 -0.69 23.98
C ARG A 408 6.67 -1.06 22.61
N ASP A 409 7.32 -0.61 21.54
CA ASP A 409 6.85 -0.85 20.18
C ASP A 409 6.83 -2.36 19.87
N PHE A 410 7.85 -3.10 20.33
CA PHE A 410 7.93 -4.55 20.25
C PHE A 410 6.77 -5.24 20.98
N MET A 411 6.48 -4.87 22.23
CA MET A 411 5.34 -5.41 23.00
C MET A 411 3.98 -5.08 22.35
N LEU A 412 3.91 -3.96 21.63
CA LEU A 412 2.75 -3.60 20.82
C LEU A 412 2.67 -4.40 19.50
N GLY A 413 3.62 -5.30 19.21
CA GLY A 413 3.67 -6.06 17.96
C GLY A 413 4.02 -5.19 16.74
N SER A 414 4.74 -4.10 16.96
CA SER A 414 5.25 -3.19 15.94
C SER A 414 6.79 -3.21 15.96
N ARG A 415 7.43 -3.21 14.80
CA ARG A 415 8.85 -2.86 14.67
C ARG A 415 8.92 -1.71 13.67
N SER A 416 9.70 -0.67 13.93
CA SER A 416 9.82 0.39 12.94
C SER A 416 10.56 -0.16 11.72
N GLY A 417 10.12 0.24 10.54
CA GLY A 417 10.75 -0.14 9.27
C GLY A 417 11.74 0.90 8.77
N THR A 418 12.05 1.91 9.60
CA THR A 418 12.81 3.09 9.17
C THR A 418 14.31 2.91 9.39
N ASP A 419 14.72 2.25 10.48
CA ASP A 419 16.10 1.82 10.70
C ASP A 419 16.13 0.29 10.75
N ALA A 420 16.88 -0.33 9.84
CA ALA A 420 17.05 -1.77 9.80
C ALA A 420 17.69 -2.32 11.09
N ARG A 421 18.42 -1.48 11.84
CA ARG A 421 19.11 -1.89 13.06
C ARG A 421 18.21 -2.13 14.26
N GLU A 422 17.04 -1.47 14.31
CA GLU A 422 15.97 -1.79 15.29
C GLU A 422 15.43 -3.22 15.13
N GLY A 423 15.82 -3.92 14.05
CA GLY A 423 15.54 -5.33 13.82
C GLY A 423 16.61 -6.30 14.36
N TYR A 424 17.78 -5.82 14.80
CA TYR A 424 18.83 -6.67 15.37
C TYR A 424 18.64 -6.90 16.86
N GLY A 425 18.98 -8.09 17.31
CA GLY A 425 18.76 -8.52 18.69
C GLY A 425 17.32 -8.97 18.93
N ASP A 426 17.14 -9.71 20.02
CA ASP A 426 15.83 -10.07 20.54
C ASP A 426 15.51 -9.26 21.79
N TRP A 427 14.26 -9.32 22.22
CA TRP A 427 13.78 -8.71 23.46
C TRP A 427 13.51 -9.81 24.49
N PRO A 428 14.47 -10.12 25.37
CA PRO A 428 14.29 -11.15 26.39
C PRO A 428 13.15 -10.80 27.35
N PRO A 429 12.41 -11.79 27.89
CA PRO A 429 11.34 -11.54 28.84
C PRO A 429 11.76 -10.69 30.05
N VAL A 430 13.01 -10.82 30.53
CA VAL A 430 13.53 -9.99 31.63
C VAL A 430 13.56 -8.51 31.31
N VAL A 431 13.89 -8.14 30.07
CA VAL A 431 13.90 -6.73 29.65
C VAL A 431 12.47 -6.21 29.57
N LEU A 432 11.57 -6.99 28.98
CA LEU A 432 10.17 -6.60 28.83
C LEU A 432 9.43 -6.52 30.17
N ASP A 433 9.78 -7.39 31.12
CA ASP A 433 9.28 -7.34 32.50
C ASP A 433 9.77 -6.08 33.24
N ALA A 434 11.05 -5.73 33.13
CA ALA A 434 11.57 -4.50 33.70
C ALA A 434 10.87 -3.26 33.10
N GLU A 435 10.69 -3.24 31.77
CA GLU A 435 10.05 -2.13 31.07
C GLU A 435 8.56 -1.99 31.39
N ILE A 436 7.80 -3.10 31.41
CA ILE A 436 6.36 -3.05 31.67
C ILE A 436 6.09 -2.51 33.07
N ASN A 437 6.89 -2.92 34.07
CA ASN A 437 6.77 -2.56 35.49
C ASN A 437 7.22 -1.13 35.81
N LYS A 438 7.75 -0.35 34.85
CA LYS A 438 7.93 1.10 35.01
C LYS A 438 6.60 1.85 35.10
N GLN A 439 5.52 1.28 34.56
CA GLN A 439 4.20 1.89 34.68
C GLN A 439 3.73 1.88 36.13
N GLN A 440 3.08 2.95 36.56
CA GLN A 440 2.45 2.97 37.88
C GLN A 440 1.23 2.03 37.92
N CYS A 441 0.90 1.52 39.11
CA CYS A 441 -0.36 0.82 39.32
C CYS A 441 -1.55 1.79 39.10
N PHE A 442 -2.66 1.30 38.54
CA PHE A 442 -3.91 2.04 38.57
C PHE A 442 -4.44 2.04 40.01
N GLU A 443 -4.86 3.20 40.50
CA GLU A 443 -5.46 3.33 41.81
C GLU A 443 -6.92 2.85 41.76
N VAL A 444 -7.13 1.56 42.02
CA VAL A 444 -8.44 0.91 41.99
C VAL A 444 -8.58 0.07 43.27
N GLU A 445 -9.71 0.23 43.97
CA GLU A 445 -10.02 -0.55 45.17
C GLU A 445 -10.36 -2.00 44.79
N ASP A 446 -9.62 -2.95 45.36
CA ASP A 446 -9.88 -4.37 45.18
C ASP A 446 -11.00 -4.83 46.12
N THR A 447 -12.19 -5.06 45.57
CA THR A 447 -13.34 -5.54 46.34
C THR A 447 -13.30 -7.04 46.64
N GLY A 448 -12.24 -7.75 46.22
CA GLY A 448 -12.06 -9.19 46.38
C GLY A 448 -12.85 -10.06 45.38
N TRP A 449 -13.79 -9.49 44.64
CA TRP A 449 -14.57 -10.24 43.65
C TRP A 449 -13.76 -10.52 42.38
N ARG A 450 -13.76 -11.79 41.92
CA ARG A 450 -13.21 -12.21 40.61
C ARG A 450 -14.12 -13.26 39.98
N PRO A 451 -14.28 -13.26 38.64
CA PRO A 451 -15.10 -14.23 37.91
C PRO A 451 -14.42 -15.57 37.61
#